data_AF-A0A7K3G0P5-F1
#
_entry.id   AF-A0A7K3G0P5-F1
#
_cell.length_a   1.000
_cell.length_b   1.000
_cell.length_c   1.000
_cell.angle_alpha   90.00
_cell.angle_beta   90.00
_cell.angle_gamma   90.00
#
_symmetry.space_group_name_H-M   'P 1'
#
loop_
_entity.id
_entity.type
_entity.pdbx_description
1 polymer ?
#
loop_
_entity_poly.entity_id
_entity_poly.type
_entity_poly.pdbx_seq_one_letter_code
_entity_poly.pdbx_strand_id
1 'polypeptide(L)'
;MKAACRRSSRAWLGVFTAGLLASGSLALSPPAGAAESATEREAEGTGRTREARETAPTVAGAMGAFLSSGAYGVARIAELERWLGGRELRVGHTYLPGDRWKNIEGPPGFLDAWADWRNEKADRLFVLNVPMMERNEARVPDAEVRRLLRLGASGAYDHHFRTLARRLVELNAKDTVLVLGWEMNGTTYTHRCGPDPEAWKAYWNRIVAAMRSVPGQEFRFDFNPSRGRDAVPWTECYPGDGVVDIIGMDSYDQPPGSSFDEHVNEPYGLRKQVEFAAEHGKMISYPEWGLFRNGDNPEYMRRMLEWMNQHKPLYHTITDYCPHGVWQCDDNPRSSLVFRQMLYGKEPELPTQPEPQPTPTQPTSEPTPVPTQPTEPVPTEPTQPEPKPEATPIPTQPTPTPTPTPTATQPTPVPTPTPTPTPTPTQSEPKPAPTPTPTPTPTPTQPKPEPEPTPTPTQPKPEPEPTPTPTPTPTQPEPKPAPTPVPEPTPVPLPTPTPLPTPAPSCWTVNLGSWIESWIGGPVCVQEESWKKEADLGWKDALKGVWPF
;
A
#
# COMPACT_ATOMS: atom_id res chain seq x y z
N MET A 1 48.45 -30.48 -36.99
CA MET A 1 49.45 -31.46 -36.51
C MET A 1 50.36 -30.78 -35.49
N LYS A 2 50.84 -31.50 -34.47
CA LYS A 2 52.00 -31.27 -33.54
C LYS A 2 52.54 -29.81 -33.37
N ALA A 3 52.86 -29.31 -32.17
CA ALA A 3 53.28 -30.00 -30.95
C ALA A 3 52.96 -29.20 -29.67
N ALA A 4 52.89 -29.90 -28.54
CA ALA A 4 52.89 -29.30 -27.20
C ALA A 4 54.34 -29.08 -26.71
N CYS A 5 54.56 -28.12 -25.81
CA CYS A 5 55.75 -28.08 -24.97
C CYS A 5 55.39 -27.74 -23.52
N ARG A 6 55.97 -28.49 -22.58
CA ARG A 6 55.72 -28.36 -21.14
C ARG A 6 56.48 -27.16 -20.56
N ARG A 7 56.00 -26.61 -19.44
CA ARG A 7 56.85 -25.88 -18.49
C ARG A 7 56.85 -26.56 -17.14
N SER A 8 58.04 -26.67 -16.55
CA SER A 8 58.34 -27.44 -15.34
C SER A 8 58.17 -26.62 -14.08
N SER A 9 57.76 -27.30 -13.00
CA SER A 9 57.81 -26.81 -11.63
C SER A 9 59.25 -26.66 -11.11
N ARG A 10 59.44 -25.77 -10.13
CA ARG A 10 60.45 -25.87 -9.06
C ARG A 10 59.99 -25.06 -7.85
N ALA A 11 60.30 -25.55 -6.65
CA ALA A 11 59.83 -25.03 -5.37
C ALA A 11 61.01 -24.77 -4.40
N TRP A 12 60.74 -23.96 -3.37
CA TRP A 12 61.50 -23.73 -2.14
C TRP A 12 60.42 -23.35 -1.10
N LEU A 13 60.16 -24.06 0.02
CA LEU A 13 60.97 -24.21 1.25
C LEU A 13 61.57 -22.87 1.73
N GLY A 14 61.31 -22.34 2.94
CA GLY A 14 60.47 -22.71 4.10
C GLY A 14 60.49 -21.55 5.13
N VAL A 15 60.16 -21.62 6.44
CA VAL A 15 59.71 -22.68 7.36
C VAL A 15 58.82 -22.03 8.47
N PHE A 16 58.07 -22.81 9.25
CA PHE A 16 57.22 -22.45 10.39
C PHE A 16 57.91 -21.80 11.62
N THR A 17 57.12 -21.03 12.40
CA THR A 17 57.03 -21.17 13.88
C THR A 17 55.57 -21.03 14.34
N ALA A 18 55.19 -21.68 15.45
CA ALA A 18 53.80 -21.83 15.90
C ALA A 18 53.66 -21.77 17.45
N GLY A 19 52.43 -21.58 17.94
CA GLY A 19 52.02 -21.62 19.36
C GLY A 19 50.83 -20.67 19.62
N LEU A 20 49.57 -21.10 19.55
CA LEU A 20 48.77 -21.74 20.62
C LEU A 20 48.89 -21.03 21.99
N LEU A 21 47.88 -20.30 22.48
CA LEU A 21 46.50 -20.66 22.92
C LEU A 21 46.41 -20.87 24.45
N ALA A 22 45.68 -19.98 25.15
CA ALA A 22 44.98 -20.28 26.40
C ALA A 22 43.85 -19.26 26.66
N SER A 23 42.75 -19.73 27.24
CA SER A 23 41.47 -19.01 27.41
C SER A 23 41.43 -18.05 28.61
N GLY A 24 40.48 -17.11 28.61
CA GLY A 24 40.14 -16.32 29.80
C GLY A 24 38.91 -15.43 29.62
N SER A 25 37.74 -15.88 30.07
CA SER A 25 36.52 -15.06 30.14
C SER A 25 36.56 -14.15 31.35
N LEU A 26 36.26 -12.86 31.19
CA LEU A 26 35.82 -11.97 32.28
C LEU A 26 35.03 -10.79 31.71
N ALA A 27 33.83 -10.56 32.24
CA ALA A 27 32.99 -9.42 31.89
C ALA A 27 33.40 -8.18 32.69
N LEU A 28 33.48 -7.02 32.05
CA LEU A 28 33.66 -5.71 32.68
C LEU A 28 32.95 -4.62 31.87
N SER A 29 31.92 -4.01 32.47
CA SER A 29 31.26 -2.81 31.94
C SER A 29 32.11 -1.56 32.18
N PRO A 30 32.09 -0.54 31.29
CA PRO A 30 32.53 0.82 31.63
C PRO A 30 31.43 1.59 32.39
N PRO A 31 31.77 2.57 33.24
CA PRO A 31 30.86 3.11 34.25
C PRO A 31 30.12 4.38 33.81
N ALA A 32 29.05 4.70 34.55
CA ALA A 32 28.33 5.96 34.45
C ALA A 32 28.96 7.07 35.31
N GLY A 33 28.87 8.32 34.83
CA GLY A 33 28.87 9.54 35.64
C GLY A 33 30.22 10.09 36.13
N ALA A 34 30.65 11.22 35.56
CA ALA A 34 31.06 12.43 36.30
C ALA A 34 31.71 13.48 35.36
N ALA A 35 30.97 14.53 35.00
CA ALA A 35 31.46 15.90 34.75
C ALA A 35 30.28 16.81 34.38
N GLU A 36 29.66 17.43 35.40
CA GLU A 36 28.66 18.49 35.21
C GLU A 36 29.23 19.82 35.74
N SER A 37 28.73 20.95 35.22
CA SER A 37 29.08 22.34 35.57
C SER A 37 30.50 22.80 35.16
N ALA A 38 30.71 23.94 34.48
CA ALA A 38 29.90 25.15 34.45
C ALA A 38 30.19 26.02 33.20
N THR A 39 29.14 26.58 32.59
CA THR A 39 28.85 28.03 32.63
C THR A 39 27.52 28.29 31.90
N GLU A 40 26.51 28.73 32.63
CA GLU A 40 25.29 29.30 32.03
C GLU A 40 25.57 30.69 31.46
N ARG A 41 25.05 30.96 30.26
CA ARG A 41 24.49 32.27 29.86
C ARG A 41 23.57 32.09 28.65
N GLU A 42 22.27 32.27 28.91
CA GLU A 42 21.26 32.83 28.01
C GLU A 42 21.10 32.21 26.61
N ALA A 43 20.15 31.27 26.48
CA ALA A 43 19.22 31.24 25.35
C ALA A 43 17.94 30.45 25.75
N GLU A 44 16.85 31.17 26.01
CA GLU A 44 15.51 30.57 26.14
C GLU A 44 15.05 29.97 24.80
N GLY A 45 14.25 28.88 24.82
CA GLY A 45 13.34 28.60 23.69
C GLY A 45 13.32 27.23 23.01
N THR A 46 13.67 26.10 23.66
CA THR A 46 13.55 24.76 23.02
C THR A 46 12.86 23.66 23.83
N GLY A 47 12.21 23.97 24.96
CA GLY A 47 11.53 22.95 25.78
C GLY A 47 10.26 22.34 25.16
N ARG A 48 9.59 23.05 24.22
CA ARG A 48 8.21 22.71 23.81
C ARG A 48 8.06 21.70 22.68
N THR A 49 9.16 21.27 22.03
CA THR A 49 9.11 20.45 20.82
C THR A 49 9.35 18.96 21.05
N ARG A 50 9.79 18.54 22.25
CA ARG A 50 10.01 17.12 22.57
C ARG A 50 8.78 16.45 23.18
N GLU A 51 8.19 17.03 24.23
CA GLU A 51 6.96 16.51 24.85
C GLU A 51 5.75 16.54 23.89
N ALA A 52 5.68 17.54 23.00
CA ALA A 52 4.59 17.67 22.04
C ALA A 52 4.56 16.57 20.95
N ARG A 53 5.57 15.70 20.88
CA ARG A 53 5.60 14.56 19.94
C ARG A 53 5.12 13.24 20.57
N GLU A 54 4.93 13.19 21.90
CA GLU A 54 4.57 11.97 22.64
C GLU A 54 3.06 11.83 22.92
N THR A 55 2.25 12.83 22.56
CA THR A 55 0.80 12.87 22.85
C THR A 55 -0.12 12.62 21.65
N ALA A 56 0.41 12.36 20.47
CA ALA A 56 -0.39 11.85 19.34
C ALA A 56 -0.59 10.33 19.49
N PRO A 57 -1.82 9.80 19.34
CA PRO A 57 -2.05 8.36 19.36
C PRO A 57 -1.22 7.69 18.27
N THR A 58 -0.44 6.69 18.64
CA THR A 58 0.53 6.08 17.72
C THR A 58 -0.21 5.27 16.65
N VAL A 59 -0.14 5.79 15.41
CA VAL A 59 -0.60 5.11 14.21
C VAL A 59 0.28 3.89 13.90
N ALA A 60 1.47 3.76 14.51
CA ALA A 60 2.34 2.58 14.36
C ALA A 60 1.56 1.26 14.57
N GLY A 61 1.71 0.33 13.61
CA GLY A 61 0.95 -0.92 13.56
C GLY A 61 -0.52 -0.76 13.15
N ALA A 62 -0.94 0.39 12.62
CA ALA A 62 -2.29 0.58 12.12
C ALA A 62 -2.56 -0.34 10.92
N MET A 63 -3.73 -0.97 10.96
CA MET A 63 -4.18 -1.95 9.98
C MET A 63 -5.32 -1.35 9.16
N GLY A 64 -5.32 -1.66 7.87
CA GLY A 64 -6.43 -1.42 6.95
C GLY A 64 -6.57 -2.53 5.93
N ALA A 65 -7.40 -2.27 4.92
CA ALA A 65 -7.55 -3.13 3.76
C ALA A 65 -7.95 -2.31 2.53
N PHE A 66 -7.54 -2.77 1.34
CA PHE A 66 -8.17 -2.34 0.10
C PHE A 66 -9.40 -3.20 -0.16
N LEU A 67 -10.59 -2.59 -0.08
CA LEU A 67 -11.90 -3.28 -0.16
C LEU A 67 -12.68 -2.95 -1.44
N SER A 68 -12.42 -1.78 -2.03
CA SER A 68 -12.79 -1.33 -3.37
C SER A 68 -12.30 0.11 -3.55
N SER A 69 -12.48 0.69 -4.74
CA SER A 69 -12.28 2.12 -4.97
C SER A 69 -13.53 2.95 -4.65
N GLY A 70 -13.32 4.20 -4.23
CA GLY A 70 -14.41 5.14 -3.92
C GLY A 70 -15.29 4.75 -2.73
N ALA A 71 -16.49 5.34 -2.64
CA ALA A 71 -17.39 5.21 -1.48
C ALA A 71 -17.81 3.77 -1.14
N TYR A 72 -17.85 2.86 -2.12
CA TYR A 72 -18.14 1.44 -1.86
C TYR A 72 -17.02 0.77 -1.04
N GLY A 73 -15.75 1.14 -1.27
CA GLY A 73 -14.63 0.66 -0.45
C GLY A 73 -14.76 1.13 1.00
N VAL A 74 -15.11 2.41 1.21
CA VAL A 74 -15.33 3.01 2.53
C VAL A 74 -16.44 2.30 3.31
N ALA A 75 -17.60 2.07 2.68
CA ALA A 75 -18.75 1.43 3.33
C ALA A 75 -18.43 0.02 3.88
N ARG A 76 -17.50 -0.68 3.23
CA ARG A 76 -17.11 -2.05 3.59
C ARG A 76 -16.08 -2.14 4.70
N ILE A 77 -15.45 -1.03 5.09
CA ILE A 77 -14.56 -0.99 6.26
C ILE A 77 -15.32 -1.52 7.48
N ALA A 78 -16.51 -0.98 7.74
CA ALA A 78 -17.37 -1.41 8.83
C ALA A 78 -17.84 -2.89 8.72
N GLU A 79 -17.91 -3.46 7.51
CA GLU A 79 -18.20 -4.88 7.32
C GLU A 79 -17.02 -5.76 7.72
N LEU A 80 -15.80 -5.39 7.31
CA LEU A 80 -14.57 -6.09 7.69
C LEU A 80 -14.30 -5.96 9.20
N GLU A 81 -14.49 -4.78 9.80
CA GLU A 81 -14.39 -4.58 11.26
C GLU A 81 -15.32 -5.52 12.02
N ARG A 82 -16.59 -5.65 11.59
CA ARG A 82 -17.55 -6.61 12.18
C ARG A 82 -17.09 -8.06 12.02
N TRP A 83 -16.55 -8.43 10.85
CA TRP A 83 -16.00 -9.77 10.64
C TRP A 83 -14.78 -10.04 11.55
N LEU A 84 -13.92 -9.04 11.77
CA LEU A 84 -12.81 -9.03 12.73
C LEU A 84 -13.24 -8.85 14.20
N GLY A 85 -14.52 -9.02 14.54
CA GLY A 85 -14.99 -9.00 15.92
C GLY A 85 -15.04 -7.60 16.56
N GLY A 86 -15.16 -6.55 15.74
CA GLY A 86 -15.24 -5.17 16.19
C GLY A 86 -13.90 -4.45 16.36
N ARG A 87 -12.79 -5.04 15.87
CA ARG A 87 -11.52 -4.33 15.75
C ARG A 87 -11.65 -3.22 14.71
N GLU A 88 -11.36 -1.98 15.06
CA GLU A 88 -11.37 -0.86 14.12
C GLU A 88 -10.19 -0.92 13.14
N LEU A 89 -10.47 -0.53 11.90
CA LEU A 89 -9.48 -0.29 10.87
C LEU A 89 -9.07 1.18 10.95
N ARG A 90 -7.79 1.43 11.24
CA ARG A 90 -7.24 2.78 11.35
C ARG A 90 -6.60 3.28 10.05
N VAL A 91 -6.66 2.50 8.96
CA VAL A 91 -6.11 2.87 7.65
C VAL A 91 -7.15 2.67 6.56
N GLY A 92 -7.53 3.78 5.92
CA GLY A 92 -8.32 3.76 4.68
C GLY A 92 -7.37 3.80 3.50
N HIS A 93 -7.53 2.88 2.54
CA HIS A 93 -6.59 2.69 1.43
C HIS A 93 -7.33 2.52 0.10
N THR A 94 -6.90 3.27 -0.92
CA THR A 94 -7.46 3.21 -2.27
C THR A 94 -6.46 3.66 -3.34
N TYR A 95 -6.83 3.47 -4.60
CA TYR A 95 -6.05 3.82 -5.79
C TYR A 95 -6.78 4.91 -6.59
N LEU A 96 -6.03 5.84 -7.18
CA LEU A 96 -6.54 6.67 -8.27
C LEU A 96 -6.49 5.91 -9.59
N PRO A 97 -7.53 5.97 -10.45
CA PRO A 97 -7.48 5.36 -11.77
C PRO A 97 -6.40 6.02 -12.64
N GLY A 98 -5.50 5.21 -13.17
CA GLY A 98 -4.36 5.66 -13.96
C GLY A 98 -4.58 5.71 -15.47
N ASP A 99 -5.81 5.58 -15.98
CA ASP A 99 -6.09 5.57 -17.41
C ASP A 99 -5.89 6.93 -18.08
N ARG A 100 -6.25 8.02 -17.38
CA ARG A 100 -6.22 9.41 -17.87
C ARG A 100 -5.80 10.39 -16.78
N TRP A 101 -5.12 11.47 -17.14
CA TRP A 101 -4.73 12.52 -16.19
C TRP A 101 -5.87 13.04 -15.31
N LYS A 102 -7.07 13.27 -15.87
CA LYS A 102 -8.24 13.74 -15.10
C LYS A 102 -8.59 12.85 -13.90
N ASN A 103 -8.28 11.55 -13.97
CA ASN A 103 -8.56 10.59 -12.91
C ASN A 103 -7.42 10.58 -11.86
N ILE A 104 -6.17 10.75 -12.30
CA ILE A 104 -4.99 10.97 -11.44
C ILE A 104 -5.08 12.31 -10.69
N GLU A 105 -5.79 13.30 -11.22
CA GLU A 105 -6.08 14.54 -10.50
C GLU A 105 -7.06 14.35 -9.31
N GLY A 106 -7.67 13.18 -9.14
CA GLY A 106 -8.68 12.90 -8.11
C GLY A 106 -9.99 13.65 -8.37
N PRO A 107 -10.87 13.17 -9.27
CA PRO A 107 -12.07 13.91 -9.68
C PRO A 107 -13.06 14.09 -8.50
N PRO A 108 -13.84 15.19 -8.47
CA PRO A 108 -14.86 15.39 -7.44
C PRO A 108 -15.85 14.21 -7.35
N GLY A 109 -16.20 13.81 -6.13
CA GLY A 109 -17.00 12.63 -5.82
C GLY A 109 -16.20 11.33 -5.65
N PHE A 110 -14.89 11.30 -5.94
CA PHE A 110 -14.06 10.09 -5.80
C PHE A 110 -13.33 10.00 -4.46
N LEU A 111 -12.75 11.11 -4.00
CA LEU A 111 -11.94 11.17 -2.77
C LEU A 111 -12.76 11.58 -1.54
N ASP A 112 -13.94 12.16 -1.76
CA ASP A 112 -14.80 12.80 -0.77
C ASP A 112 -15.13 11.84 0.38
N ALA A 113 -15.67 10.65 0.07
CA ALA A 113 -15.99 9.63 1.08
C ALA A 113 -14.76 9.11 1.87
N TRP A 114 -13.58 9.11 1.25
CA TRP A 114 -12.34 8.70 1.93
C TRP A 114 -11.80 9.81 2.85
N ALA A 115 -11.92 11.06 2.40
CA ALA A 115 -11.59 12.23 3.20
C ALA A 115 -12.53 12.35 4.40
N ASP A 116 -13.85 12.23 4.19
CA ASP A 116 -14.86 12.23 5.25
C ASP A 116 -14.56 11.14 6.30
N TRP A 117 -14.38 9.88 5.86
CA TRP A 117 -14.03 8.77 6.75
C TRP A 117 -12.74 9.03 7.53
N ARG A 118 -11.74 9.70 6.94
CA ARG A 118 -10.54 10.09 7.66
C ARG A 118 -10.80 11.22 8.65
N ASN A 119 -11.52 12.25 8.23
CA ASN A 119 -11.83 13.44 9.02
C ASN A 119 -12.67 13.13 10.28
N GLU A 120 -13.42 12.02 10.28
CA GLU A 120 -14.17 11.52 11.45
C GLU A 120 -13.28 11.24 12.68
N LYS A 121 -12.02 10.80 12.51
CA LYS A 121 -11.12 10.48 13.64
C LYS A 121 -9.66 10.87 13.38
N ALA A 122 -9.06 11.54 14.36
CA ALA A 122 -7.70 12.03 14.26
C ALA A 122 -6.63 10.93 14.12
N ASP A 123 -6.87 9.74 14.68
CA ASP A 123 -5.94 8.61 14.71
C ASP A 123 -6.07 7.63 13.53
N ARG A 124 -7.03 7.87 12.63
CA ARG A 124 -7.08 7.21 11.32
C ARG A 124 -5.95 7.71 10.42
N LEU A 125 -5.76 7.04 9.29
CA LEU A 125 -4.83 7.40 8.23
C LEU A 125 -5.50 7.21 6.87
N PHE A 126 -5.34 8.17 5.96
CA PHE A 126 -5.71 7.96 4.56
C PHE A 126 -4.45 7.71 3.72
N VAL A 127 -4.45 6.59 3.01
CA VAL A 127 -3.38 6.13 2.12
C VAL A 127 -3.92 6.10 0.69
N LEU A 128 -3.23 6.76 -0.22
CA LEU A 128 -3.65 6.91 -1.61
C LEU A 128 -2.54 6.48 -2.56
N ASN A 129 -2.76 5.42 -3.34
CA ASN A 129 -1.87 5.04 -4.44
C ASN A 129 -2.10 5.97 -5.63
N VAL A 130 -1.04 6.68 -6.04
CA VAL A 130 -1.07 7.73 -7.05
C VAL A 130 -0.19 7.34 -8.25
N PRO A 131 -0.77 7.12 -9.45
CA PRO A 131 0.01 6.87 -10.65
C PRO A 131 0.87 8.08 -11.01
N MET A 132 2.15 7.89 -11.34
CA MET A 132 2.96 9.00 -11.88
C MET A 132 2.68 9.26 -13.37
N MET A 133 1.91 8.42 -14.05
CA MET A 133 1.64 8.55 -15.49
C MET A 133 0.23 8.09 -15.82
N GLU A 134 -0.44 8.77 -16.75
CA GLU A 134 -1.66 8.25 -17.37
C GLU A 134 -1.38 7.04 -18.28
N ARG A 135 -2.45 6.39 -18.77
CA ARG A 135 -2.37 5.11 -19.48
C ARG A 135 -1.59 4.06 -18.69
N ASN A 136 -1.69 4.08 -17.36
CA ASN A 136 -0.71 3.43 -16.50
C ASN A 136 -0.55 1.93 -16.77
N GLU A 137 -1.63 1.22 -17.07
CA GLU A 137 -1.63 -0.22 -17.35
C GLU A 137 -1.68 -0.55 -18.86
N ALA A 138 -1.53 0.44 -19.74
CA ALA A 138 -1.69 0.29 -21.19
C ALA A 138 -0.49 -0.39 -21.90
N ARG A 139 0.40 -1.06 -21.15
CA ARG A 139 1.59 -1.79 -21.63
C ARG A 139 2.45 -0.96 -22.60
N VAL A 140 2.73 0.28 -22.21
CA VAL A 140 3.48 1.24 -23.04
C VAL A 140 4.92 0.76 -23.26
N PRO A 141 5.45 0.73 -24.50
CA PRO A 141 6.82 0.29 -24.79
C PRO A 141 7.90 1.17 -24.14
N ASP A 142 9.05 0.58 -23.80
CA ASP A 142 10.18 1.25 -23.12
C ASP A 142 10.66 2.53 -23.80
N ALA A 143 10.70 2.58 -25.13
CA ALA A 143 11.11 3.78 -25.87
C ALA A 143 10.18 4.98 -25.60
N GLU A 144 8.88 4.71 -25.43
CA GLU A 144 7.88 5.72 -25.10
C GLU A 144 7.87 6.03 -23.60
N VAL A 145 8.01 5.03 -22.72
CA VAL A 145 8.15 5.27 -21.27
C VAL A 145 9.38 6.14 -20.98
N ARG A 146 10.52 5.88 -21.63
CA ARG A 146 11.71 6.74 -21.55
C ARG A 146 11.41 8.19 -21.94
N ARG A 147 10.60 8.41 -22.99
CA ARG A 147 10.18 9.75 -23.43
C ARG A 147 9.28 10.41 -22.38
N LEU A 148 8.29 9.69 -21.87
CA LEU A 148 7.34 10.16 -20.87
C LEU A 148 8.01 10.50 -19.53
N LEU A 149 8.93 9.66 -19.04
CA LEU A 149 9.73 9.94 -17.83
C LEU A 149 10.56 11.22 -17.98
N ARG A 150 11.18 11.44 -19.15
CA ARG A 150 11.95 12.67 -19.43
C ARG A 150 11.07 13.92 -19.53
N LEU A 151 9.87 13.79 -20.10
CA LEU A 151 8.87 14.87 -20.10
C LEU A 151 8.43 15.21 -18.66
N GLY A 152 8.18 14.19 -17.84
CA GLY A 152 7.89 14.33 -16.42
C GLY A 152 9.03 15.02 -15.65
N ALA A 153 10.28 14.57 -15.84
CA ALA A 153 11.47 15.19 -15.25
C ALA A 153 11.64 16.66 -15.66
N SER A 154 11.19 17.04 -16.87
CA SER A 154 11.19 18.43 -17.33
C SER A 154 10.04 19.29 -16.77
N GLY A 155 9.13 18.69 -16.00
CA GLY A 155 8.01 19.36 -15.33
C GLY A 155 6.69 19.41 -16.13
N ALA A 156 6.57 18.66 -17.22
CA ALA A 156 5.41 18.70 -18.11
C ALA A 156 4.07 18.36 -17.41
N TYR A 157 4.12 17.51 -16.38
CA TYR A 157 2.93 16.95 -15.71
C TYR A 157 2.66 17.55 -14.31
N ASP A 158 3.52 18.45 -13.82
CA ASP A 158 3.48 19.03 -12.45
C ASP A 158 2.15 19.73 -12.09
N HIS A 159 1.37 20.11 -13.10
CA HIS A 159 0.08 20.75 -12.89
C HIS A 159 -1.01 19.76 -12.44
N HIS A 160 -0.96 18.49 -12.87
CA HIS A 160 -1.89 17.45 -12.43
C HIS A 160 -1.73 17.15 -10.94
N PHE A 161 -0.48 16.99 -10.49
CA PHE A 161 -0.18 16.72 -9.08
C PHE A 161 -0.47 17.92 -8.17
N ARG A 162 -0.27 19.16 -8.65
CA ARG A 162 -0.78 20.37 -7.95
C ARG A 162 -2.31 20.40 -7.87
N THR A 163 -3.02 19.87 -8.86
CA THR A 163 -4.48 19.78 -8.81
C THR A 163 -4.93 18.72 -7.79
N LEU A 164 -4.33 17.53 -7.79
CA LEU A 164 -4.59 16.52 -6.76
C LEU A 164 -4.31 17.04 -5.34
N ALA A 165 -3.15 17.67 -5.14
CA ALA A 165 -2.75 18.25 -3.86
C ALA A 165 -3.74 19.32 -3.36
N ARG A 166 -4.23 20.21 -4.25
CA ARG A 166 -5.29 21.17 -3.90
C ARG A 166 -6.58 20.48 -3.46
N ARG A 167 -7.06 19.49 -4.24
CA ARG A 167 -8.32 18.79 -3.92
C ARG A 167 -8.23 18.04 -2.58
N LEU A 168 -7.10 17.41 -2.26
CA LEU A 168 -6.88 16.77 -0.96
C LEU A 168 -6.90 17.78 0.20
N VAL A 169 -6.28 18.96 0.04
CA VAL A 169 -6.34 20.04 1.04
C VAL A 169 -7.75 20.65 1.16
N GLU A 170 -8.46 20.84 0.04
CA GLU A 170 -9.85 21.33 0.00
C GLU A 170 -10.82 20.37 0.71
N LEU A 171 -10.56 19.06 0.67
CA LEU A 171 -11.27 18.01 1.41
C LEU A 171 -10.77 17.81 2.85
N ASN A 172 -9.88 18.68 3.36
CA ASN A 172 -9.21 18.58 4.67
C ASN A 172 -8.36 17.30 4.88
N ALA A 173 -8.20 16.44 3.86
CA ALA A 173 -7.31 15.28 3.84
C ALA A 173 -5.84 15.68 3.66
N LYS A 174 -5.38 16.69 4.41
CA LYS A 174 -4.08 17.36 4.23
C LYS A 174 -2.87 16.51 4.60
N ASP A 175 -3.04 15.47 5.42
CA ASP A 175 -1.97 14.60 5.94
C ASP A 175 -1.96 13.19 5.30
N THR A 176 -2.63 13.05 4.14
CA THR A 176 -2.63 11.83 3.32
C THR A 176 -1.22 11.31 3.07
N VAL A 177 -1.06 9.99 3.21
CA VAL A 177 0.11 9.26 2.74
C VAL A 177 -0.08 8.94 1.26
N LEU A 178 0.86 9.38 0.45
CA LEU A 178 0.83 9.27 -1.01
C LEU A 178 1.81 8.16 -1.42
N VAL A 179 1.28 7.01 -1.81
CA VAL A 179 2.03 5.89 -2.38
C VAL A 179 2.20 6.18 -3.87
N LEU A 180 3.17 7.04 -4.16
CA LEU A 180 3.41 7.52 -5.51
C LEU A 180 4.12 6.42 -6.31
N GLY A 181 3.66 6.15 -7.54
CA GLY A 181 4.39 5.29 -8.49
C GLY A 181 4.77 3.90 -7.99
N TRP A 182 3.86 3.23 -7.26
CA TRP A 182 4.09 1.93 -6.63
C TRP A 182 4.58 0.83 -7.60
N GLU A 183 5.27 -0.20 -7.10
CA GLU A 183 5.85 -1.30 -7.90
C GLU A 183 6.77 -0.83 -9.05
N MET A 184 7.50 0.27 -8.85
CA MET A 184 8.30 0.89 -9.91
C MET A 184 9.42 -0.01 -10.46
N ASN A 185 9.84 -1.02 -9.70
CA ASN A 185 10.86 -2.00 -10.09
C ASN A 185 10.37 -3.06 -11.07
N GLY A 186 9.05 -3.18 -11.27
CA GLY A 186 8.46 -4.10 -12.24
C GLY A 186 8.30 -3.54 -13.65
N THR A 187 7.57 -4.28 -14.48
CA THR A 187 7.28 -3.91 -15.89
C THR A 187 5.82 -3.58 -16.17
N THR A 188 4.91 -3.85 -15.22
CA THR A 188 3.45 -3.72 -15.37
C THR A 188 3.02 -2.30 -15.71
N TYR A 189 3.49 -1.33 -14.93
CA TYR A 189 3.04 0.05 -14.98
C TYR A 189 3.83 0.90 -15.97
N THR A 190 3.22 2.00 -16.43
CA THR A 190 3.86 2.99 -17.31
C THR A 190 4.72 3.95 -16.48
N HIS A 191 4.42 4.12 -15.18
CA HIS A 191 5.28 4.84 -14.23
C HIS A 191 6.52 4.09 -13.77
N ARG A 192 6.81 2.90 -14.29
CA ARG A 192 7.98 2.09 -13.90
C ARG A 192 9.31 2.84 -14.06
N CYS A 193 10.27 2.48 -13.22
CA CYS A 193 11.60 3.10 -13.12
C CYS A 193 12.52 2.69 -14.28
N GLY A 194 12.58 1.39 -14.59
CA GLY A 194 13.16 0.94 -15.85
C GLY A 194 12.26 1.39 -17.01
N PRO A 195 12.75 2.14 -18.00
CA PRO A 195 14.12 2.01 -18.52
C PRO A 195 15.02 3.23 -18.28
N ASP A 196 14.60 4.23 -17.51
CA ASP A 196 15.34 5.48 -17.27
C ASP A 196 15.29 5.92 -15.79
N PRO A 197 16.04 5.24 -14.90
CA PRO A 197 15.99 5.52 -13.46
C PRO A 197 16.35 6.95 -13.08
N GLU A 198 17.25 7.61 -13.81
CA GLU A 198 17.59 9.02 -13.56
C GLU A 198 16.43 9.96 -13.89
N ALA A 199 15.76 9.76 -15.03
CA ALA A 199 14.55 10.51 -15.36
C ALA A 199 13.41 10.19 -14.38
N TRP A 200 13.29 8.94 -13.92
CA TRP A 200 12.30 8.55 -12.90
C TRP A 200 12.51 9.28 -11.57
N LYS A 201 13.74 9.27 -11.04
CA LYS A 201 14.09 9.98 -9.79
C LYS A 201 13.89 11.49 -9.92
N ALA A 202 14.31 12.08 -11.04
CA ALA A 202 14.07 13.49 -11.33
C ALA A 202 12.57 13.82 -11.38
N TYR A 203 11.76 12.94 -11.99
CA TYR A 203 10.31 13.13 -12.08
C TYR A 203 9.60 12.96 -10.72
N TRP A 204 9.98 11.98 -9.90
CA TRP A 204 9.52 11.88 -8.51
C TRP A 204 9.75 13.19 -7.75
N ASN A 205 10.97 13.74 -7.86
CA ASN A 205 11.33 15.00 -7.23
C ASN A 205 10.48 16.18 -7.74
N ARG A 206 10.12 16.21 -9.04
CA ARG A 206 9.17 17.20 -9.58
C ARG A 206 7.78 17.05 -8.95
N ILE A 207 7.25 15.83 -8.86
CA ILE A 207 5.92 15.58 -8.28
C ILE A 207 5.87 16.00 -6.81
N VAL A 208 6.84 15.56 -6.00
CA VAL A 208 6.91 15.91 -4.57
C VAL A 208 7.01 17.42 -4.39
N ALA A 209 7.85 18.11 -5.15
CA ALA A 209 7.95 19.58 -5.11
C ALA A 209 6.65 20.27 -5.56
N ALA A 210 5.98 19.74 -6.59
CA ALA A 210 4.71 20.25 -7.07
C ALA A 210 3.61 20.12 -6.01
N MET A 211 3.48 18.97 -5.36
CA MET A 211 2.48 18.76 -4.30
C MET A 211 2.79 19.57 -3.04
N ARG A 212 4.05 19.59 -2.58
CA ARG A 212 4.50 20.40 -1.44
C ARG A 212 4.39 21.93 -1.67
N SER A 213 4.22 22.40 -2.91
CA SER A 213 3.96 23.81 -3.24
C SER A 213 2.53 24.29 -2.91
N VAL A 214 1.61 23.38 -2.59
CA VAL A 214 0.23 23.73 -2.23
C VAL A 214 0.16 24.10 -0.74
N PRO A 215 -0.28 25.32 -0.37
CA PRO A 215 -0.41 25.71 1.03
C PRO A 215 -1.38 24.81 1.80
N GLY A 216 -1.07 24.55 3.07
CA GLY A 216 -1.92 23.74 3.96
C GLY A 216 -1.71 22.23 3.87
N GLN A 217 -0.88 21.73 2.94
CA GLN A 217 -0.53 20.32 2.87
C GLN A 217 0.46 19.89 3.97
N GLU A 218 0.28 18.67 4.45
CA GLU A 218 1.11 17.96 5.43
C GLU A 218 1.38 16.52 4.94
N PHE A 219 1.42 16.31 3.62
CA PHE A 219 1.52 14.98 3.01
C PHE A 219 2.84 14.28 3.32
N ARG A 220 2.78 12.95 3.37
CA ARG A 220 3.94 12.07 3.46
C ARG A 220 4.04 11.20 2.20
N PHE A 221 5.24 11.04 1.66
CA PHE A 221 5.48 10.30 0.43
C PHE A 221 6.07 8.93 0.74
N ASP A 222 5.39 7.89 0.28
CA ASP A 222 5.77 6.49 0.49
C ASP A 222 6.42 5.94 -0.79
N PHE A 223 7.69 5.54 -0.67
CA PHE A 223 8.44 4.92 -1.75
C PHE A 223 8.26 3.41 -1.68
N ASN A 224 7.48 2.86 -2.61
CA ASN A 224 6.91 1.53 -2.47
C ASN A 224 7.21 0.61 -3.68
N PRO A 225 8.24 -0.24 -3.61
CA PRO A 225 8.53 -1.26 -4.63
C PRO A 225 7.76 -2.58 -4.39
N SER A 226 7.72 -3.44 -5.40
CA SER A 226 7.37 -4.86 -5.23
C SER A 226 8.50 -5.60 -4.53
N ARG A 227 8.16 -6.62 -3.73
CA ARG A 227 9.12 -7.51 -3.07
C ARG A 227 10.11 -8.14 -4.06
N GLY A 228 11.39 -8.08 -3.71
CA GLY A 228 12.47 -8.70 -4.46
C GLY A 228 13.02 -7.78 -5.56
N ARG A 229 13.77 -8.36 -6.50
CA ARG A 229 14.41 -7.58 -7.57
C ARG A 229 13.41 -7.11 -8.63
N ASP A 230 12.43 -7.95 -8.96
CA ASP A 230 11.66 -7.87 -10.22
C ASP A 230 12.59 -7.56 -11.42
N ALA A 231 12.32 -6.50 -12.19
CA ALA A 231 13.08 -6.16 -13.39
C ALA A 231 14.33 -5.30 -13.11
N VAL A 232 14.29 -4.42 -12.11
CA VAL A 232 15.42 -3.56 -11.70
C VAL A 232 15.53 -3.48 -10.16
N PRO A 233 16.74 -3.54 -9.58
CA PRO A 233 16.91 -3.29 -8.14
C PRO A 233 16.24 -2.01 -7.68
N TRP A 234 15.21 -2.10 -6.82
CA TRP A 234 14.43 -0.92 -6.43
C TRP A 234 15.28 0.16 -5.74
N THR A 235 16.40 -0.20 -5.10
CA THR A 235 17.34 0.76 -4.52
C THR A 235 17.98 1.69 -5.57
N GLU A 236 18.13 1.26 -6.83
CA GLU A 236 18.64 2.12 -7.92
C GLU A 236 17.66 3.23 -8.30
N CYS A 237 16.37 3.01 -8.01
CA CYS A 237 15.27 3.93 -8.22
C CYS A 237 15.07 4.90 -7.06
N TYR A 238 15.75 4.74 -5.92
CA TYR A 238 15.51 5.57 -4.73
C TYR A 238 15.79 7.07 -5.01
N PRO A 239 14.81 7.98 -4.85
CA PRO A 239 14.95 9.38 -5.26
C PRO A 239 15.63 10.28 -4.21
N GLY A 240 15.84 9.76 -2.99
CA GLY A 240 16.63 10.40 -1.93
C GLY A 240 15.83 10.84 -0.69
N ASP A 241 16.54 10.99 0.43
CA ASP A 241 15.93 11.20 1.75
C ASP A 241 15.09 12.46 1.91
N GLY A 242 15.32 13.49 1.08
CA GLY A 242 14.59 14.75 1.15
C GLY A 242 13.16 14.70 0.60
N VAL A 243 12.81 13.64 -0.14
CA VAL A 243 11.54 13.51 -0.88
C VAL A 243 10.77 12.21 -0.58
N VAL A 244 11.29 11.40 0.35
CA VAL A 244 10.67 10.16 0.81
C VAL A 244 10.55 10.20 2.32
N ASP A 245 9.35 9.93 2.82
CA ASP A 245 9.04 9.94 4.25
C ASP A 245 8.92 8.50 4.81
N ILE A 246 8.54 7.54 3.97
CA ILE A 246 8.28 6.13 4.32
C ILE A 246 8.87 5.20 3.23
N ILE A 247 9.40 4.04 3.63
CA ILE A 247 9.85 2.97 2.73
C ILE A 247 8.85 1.82 2.76
N GLY A 248 7.94 1.79 1.80
CA GLY A 248 6.98 0.71 1.62
C GLY A 248 7.58 -0.58 1.05
N MET A 249 6.72 -1.57 0.92
CA MET A 249 6.93 -2.78 0.12
C MET A 249 5.59 -3.43 -0.17
N ASP A 250 5.31 -3.77 -1.43
CA ASP A 250 4.19 -4.62 -1.81
C ASP A 250 4.65 -6.09 -1.80
N SER A 251 3.97 -6.93 -1.00
CA SER A 251 4.38 -8.33 -0.81
C SER A 251 3.24 -9.32 -0.86
N TYR A 252 3.25 -10.15 -1.91
CA TYR A 252 2.34 -11.28 -2.10
C TYR A 252 3.08 -12.61 -1.99
N ASP A 253 2.36 -13.71 -1.70
CA ASP A 253 2.94 -15.06 -1.60
C ASP A 253 3.19 -15.72 -2.97
N GLN A 254 3.97 -15.03 -3.81
CA GLN A 254 4.33 -15.49 -5.15
C GLN A 254 5.84 -15.71 -5.32
N PRO A 255 6.26 -16.53 -6.30
CA PRO A 255 7.65 -16.59 -6.75
C PRO A 255 8.16 -15.23 -7.24
N PRO A 256 9.45 -14.88 -7.03
CA PRO A 256 10.48 -15.69 -6.37
C PRO A 256 10.23 -15.94 -4.87
N GLY A 257 10.68 -17.10 -4.40
CA GLY A 257 10.41 -17.64 -3.08
C GLY A 257 9.14 -18.51 -3.00
N SER A 258 9.30 -19.69 -2.42
CA SER A 258 8.27 -20.69 -2.11
C SER A 258 7.87 -20.68 -0.62
N SER A 259 8.74 -20.15 0.24
CA SER A 259 8.53 -20.02 1.68
C SER A 259 8.69 -18.57 2.15
N PHE A 260 8.10 -18.24 3.29
CA PHE A 260 8.25 -16.91 3.90
C PHE A 260 9.71 -16.57 4.20
N ASP A 261 10.51 -17.55 4.63
CA ASP A 261 11.94 -17.34 4.87
C ASP A 261 12.69 -16.96 3.58
N GLU A 262 12.30 -17.48 2.41
CA GLU A 262 12.85 -17.02 1.12
C GLU A 262 12.40 -15.59 0.79
N HIS A 263 11.13 -15.24 1.02
CA HIS A 263 10.61 -13.86 0.85
C HIS A 263 11.32 -12.82 1.74
N VAL A 264 11.76 -13.23 2.93
CA VAL A 264 12.59 -12.40 3.82
C VAL A 264 14.04 -12.31 3.34
N ASN A 265 14.64 -13.43 2.95
CA ASN A 265 16.08 -13.56 2.75
C ASN A 265 16.57 -13.22 1.33
N GLU A 266 15.69 -13.23 0.32
CA GLU A 266 16.07 -12.99 -1.07
C GLU A 266 16.66 -11.58 -1.30
N PRO A 267 17.46 -11.38 -2.36
CA PRO A 267 17.93 -10.07 -2.75
C PRO A 267 16.75 -9.11 -2.96
N TYR A 268 16.79 -7.96 -2.27
CA TYR A 268 15.75 -6.92 -2.33
C TYR A 268 14.39 -7.33 -1.71
N GLY A 269 14.33 -8.44 -0.96
CA GLY A 269 13.17 -8.91 -0.20
C GLY A 269 12.93 -8.16 1.13
N LEU A 270 12.06 -8.72 2.00
CA LEU A 270 11.54 -8.02 3.19
C LEU A 270 12.65 -7.55 4.16
N ARG A 271 13.70 -8.37 4.38
CA ARG A 271 14.83 -7.92 5.24
C ARG A 271 15.52 -6.69 4.65
N LYS A 272 15.73 -6.64 3.33
CA LYS A 272 16.45 -5.52 2.71
C LYS A 272 15.64 -4.23 2.78
N GLN A 273 14.30 -4.28 2.75
CA GLN A 273 13.44 -3.12 3.03
C GLN A 273 13.73 -2.55 4.42
N VAL A 274 13.67 -3.39 5.47
CA VAL A 274 13.86 -2.97 6.87
C VAL A 274 15.27 -2.43 7.10
N GLU A 275 16.29 -3.10 6.58
CA GLU A 275 17.68 -2.64 6.66
C GLU A 275 17.88 -1.29 5.97
N PHE A 276 17.32 -1.12 4.76
CA PHE A 276 17.42 0.14 4.00
C PHE A 276 16.66 1.29 4.68
N ALA A 277 15.46 1.02 5.22
CA ALA A 277 14.72 2.01 5.97
C ALA A 277 15.48 2.45 7.23
N ALA A 278 16.12 1.52 7.95
CA ALA A 278 16.97 1.84 9.09
C ALA A 278 18.22 2.65 8.69
N GLU A 279 18.89 2.27 7.59
CA GLU A 279 20.04 2.99 7.01
C GLU A 279 19.69 4.46 6.66
N HIS A 280 18.48 4.68 6.15
CA HIS A 280 17.96 6.00 5.76
C HIS A 280 17.15 6.73 6.86
N GLY A 281 17.03 6.16 8.07
CA GLY A 281 16.27 6.75 9.18
C GLY A 281 14.77 6.93 8.91
N LYS A 282 14.18 6.05 8.11
CA LYS A 282 12.78 6.07 7.66
C LYS A 282 11.92 5.04 8.39
N MET A 283 10.61 5.29 8.44
CA MET A 283 9.63 4.26 8.81
C MET A 283 9.40 3.32 7.63
N ILE A 284 8.94 2.10 7.92
CA ILE A 284 8.46 1.14 6.90
C ILE A 284 6.92 1.13 6.83
N SER A 285 6.38 0.67 5.70
CA SER A 285 4.96 0.33 5.53
C SER A 285 4.81 -0.94 4.69
N TYR A 286 3.58 -1.47 4.64
CA TYR A 286 3.16 -2.51 3.68
C TYR A 286 1.86 -2.07 3.01
N PRO A 287 1.93 -1.23 1.95
CA PRO A 287 0.76 -0.69 1.28
C PRO A 287 -0.07 -1.78 0.60
N GLU A 288 0.57 -2.83 0.11
CA GLU A 288 -0.12 -4.06 -0.31
C GLU A 288 0.53 -5.30 0.29
N TRP A 289 -0.31 -6.20 0.80
CA TRP A 289 0.08 -7.58 0.98
C TRP A 289 -1.14 -8.49 0.91
N GLY A 290 -0.90 -9.77 0.63
CA GLY A 290 -1.96 -10.77 0.55
C GLY A 290 -1.48 -12.07 -0.06
N LEU A 291 -2.44 -12.91 -0.43
CA LEU A 291 -2.18 -14.16 -1.15
C LEU A 291 -2.06 -13.89 -2.66
N PHE A 292 -1.56 -14.85 -3.44
CA PHE A 292 -1.59 -14.79 -4.90
C PHE A 292 -1.36 -16.17 -5.53
N ARG A 293 -0.09 -16.54 -5.78
CA ARG A 293 0.25 -17.69 -6.65
C ARG A 293 0.44 -19.00 -5.91
N ASN A 294 0.68 -18.95 -4.60
CA ASN A 294 0.77 -20.14 -3.76
C ASN A 294 -0.60 -20.52 -3.11
N GLY A 295 -1.66 -19.74 -3.39
CA GLY A 295 -3.05 -20.04 -3.03
C GLY A 295 -3.37 -19.82 -1.54
N ASP A 296 -4.28 -20.63 -0.99
CA ASP A 296 -4.66 -20.57 0.42
C ASP A 296 -3.48 -20.96 1.34
N ASN A 297 -2.69 -19.96 1.74
CA ASN A 297 -1.42 -20.11 2.45
C ASN A 297 -1.47 -19.55 3.88
N PRO A 298 -1.98 -20.33 4.87
CA PRO A 298 -2.09 -19.88 6.25
C PRO A 298 -0.73 -19.65 6.94
N GLU A 299 0.38 -20.17 6.41
CA GLU A 299 1.71 -19.90 6.97
C GLU A 299 2.21 -18.51 6.55
N TYR A 300 2.11 -18.14 5.28
CA TYR A 300 2.43 -16.78 4.84
C TYR A 300 1.61 -15.73 5.59
N MET A 301 0.30 -15.99 5.73
CA MET A 301 -0.63 -15.11 6.45
C MET A 301 -0.20 -14.89 7.91
N ARG A 302 0.17 -15.97 8.61
CA ARG A 302 0.70 -15.90 9.98
C ARG A 302 2.02 -15.12 10.05
N ARG A 303 2.98 -15.50 9.21
CA ARG A 303 4.35 -14.97 9.26
C ARG A 303 4.43 -13.50 8.86
N MET A 304 3.59 -13.02 7.93
CA MET A 304 3.46 -11.58 7.64
C MET A 304 2.94 -10.81 8.86
N LEU A 305 1.90 -11.32 9.55
CA LEU A 305 1.37 -10.67 10.76
C LEU A 305 2.39 -10.66 11.91
N GLU A 306 3.15 -11.74 12.10
CA GLU A 306 4.25 -11.81 13.06
C GLU A 306 5.39 -10.83 12.72
N TRP A 307 5.78 -10.75 11.45
CA TRP A 307 6.79 -9.82 10.95
C TRP A 307 6.39 -8.36 11.18
N MET A 308 5.14 -8.00 10.91
CA MET A 308 4.62 -6.65 11.16
C MET A 308 4.51 -6.35 12.65
N ASN A 309 4.16 -7.34 13.49
CA ASN A 309 4.20 -7.18 14.95
C ASN A 309 5.64 -6.97 15.49
N GLN A 310 6.63 -7.64 14.89
CA GLN A 310 8.05 -7.48 15.23
C GLN A 310 8.61 -6.12 14.78
N HIS A 311 8.37 -5.72 13.53
CA HIS A 311 8.99 -4.54 12.92
C HIS A 311 8.17 -3.25 13.03
N LYS A 312 6.91 -3.34 13.47
CA LYS A 312 6.01 -2.20 13.77
C LYS A 312 5.98 -1.14 12.65
N PRO A 313 5.52 -1.51 11.44
CA PRO A 313 5.38 -0.57 10.34
C PRO A 313 4.48 0.61 10.75
N LEU A 314 4.63 1.77 10.10
CA LEU A 314 3.71 2.89 10.28
C LEU A 314 2.26 2.43 10.00
N TYR A 315 2.07 1.65 8.95
CA TYR A 315 0.79 1.04 8.61
C TYR A 315 0.97 -0.20 7.73
N HIS A 316 -0.08 -1.02 7.66
CA HIS A 316 -0.18 -2.10 6.67
C HIS A 316 -1.62 -2.30 6.20
N THR A 317 -1.78 -2.71 4.94
CA THR A 317 -3.08 -2.83 4.28
C THR A 317 -3.16 -4.13 3.48
N ILE A 318 -4.14 -4.98 3.81
CA ILE A 318 -4.35 -6.24 3.08
C ILE A 318 -5.17 -5.99 1.81
N THR A 319 -4.76 -6.60 0.70
CA THR A 319 -5.49 -6.52 -0.58
C THR A 319 -6.61 -7.55 -0.59
N ASP A 320 -7.86 -7.12 -0.42
CA ASP A 320 -8.98 -8.05 -0.19
C ASP A 320 -9.92 -8.16 -1.39
N TYR A 321 -9.52 -8.98 -2.36
CA TYR A 321 -10.36 -9.55 -3.43
C TYR A 321 -9.65 -10.79 -3.99
N CYS A 322 -10.34 -11.73 -4.64
CA CYS A 322 -9.68 -12.94 -5.17
C CYS A 322 -8.64 -12.62 -6.26
N PRO A 323 -7.45 -13.25 -6.24
CA PRO A 323 -7.03 -14.37 -5.38
C PRO A 323 -6.37 -13.95 -4.04
N HIS A 324 -6.26 -12.65 -3.76
CA HIS A 324 -5.42 -12.10 -2.69
C HIS A 324 -6.07 -12.09 -1.30
N GLY A 325 -7.38 -11.89 -1.28
CA GLY A 325 -8.14 -11.61 -0.06
C GLY A 325 -8.34 -12.80 0.87
N VAL A 326 -8.84 -12.47 2.06
CA VAL A 326 -9.13 -13.39 3.16
C VAL A 326 -10.53 -13.22 3.73
N TRP A 327 -11.20 -12.11 3.44
CA TRP A 327 -12.59 -11.87 3.82
C TRP A 327 -13.53 -11.95 2.62
N GLN A 328 -13.15 -11.38 1.48
CA GLN A 328 -13.93 -11.44 0.23
C GLN A 328 -13.62 -12.62 -0.69
N CYS A 329 -12.59 -13.42 -0.38
CA CYS A 329 -12.21 -14.54 -1.22
C CYS A 329 -12.45 -15.88 -0.51
N ASP A 330 -13.51 -16.58 -0.93
CA ASP A 330 -13.89 -17.89 -0.40
C ASP A 330 -12.87 -19.00 -0.71
N ASP A 331 -11.99 -18.79 -1.69
CA ASP A 331 -10.93 -19.74 -2.08
C ASP A 331 -9.80 -19.88 -1.02
N ASN A 332 -9.74 -18.97 -0.03
CA ASN A 332 -8.65 -18.87 0.96
C ASN A 332 -9.03 -19.22 2.42
N PRO A 333 -9.85 -20.26 2.70
CA PRO A 333 -10.53 -20.41 3.99
C PRO A 333 -9.61 -20.69 5.18
N ARG A 334 -8.44 -21.33 4.98
CA ARG A 334 -7.50 -21.58 6.10
C ARG A 334 -6.76 -20.29 6.46
N SER A 335 -6.45 -19.46 5.46
CA SER A 335 -5.83 -18.15 5.65
C SER A 335 -6.81 -17.15 6.26
N SER A 336 -8.07 -17.17 5.84
CA SER A 336 -9.19 -16.47 6.50
C SER A 336 -9.24 -16.78 7.99
N LEU A 337 -9.15 -18.05 8.37
CA LEU A 337 -9.16 -18.47 9.77
C LEU A 337 -7.96 -17.91 10.54
N VAL A 338 -6.74 -17.99 10.00
CA VAL A 338 -5.53 -17.45 10.63
C VAL A 338 -5.60 -15.93 10.79
N PHE A 339 -5.90 -15.21 9.72
CA PHE A 339 -6.00 -13.74 9.73
C PHE A 339 -7.03 -13.27 10.73
N ARG A 340 -8.22 -13.88 10.71
CA ARG A 340 -9.28 -13.60 11.67
C ARG A 340 -8.81 -13.89 13.09
N GLN A 341 -8.32 -15.09 13.40
CA GLN A 341 -7.85 -15.46 14.74
C GLN A 341 -6.76 -14.53 15.29
N MET A 342 -5.82 -14.10 14.46
CA MET A 342 -4.70 -13.26 14.89
C MET A 342 -5.10 -11.81 15.15
N LEU A 343 -6.14 -11.31 14.49
CA LEU A 343 -6.60 -9.92 14.58
C LEU A 343 -7.91 -9.72 15.36
N TYR A 344 -8.71 -10.78 15.59
CA TYR A 344 -10.06 -10.70 16.17
C TYR A 344 -10.11 -9.93 17.48
N GLY A 345 -10.93 -8.86 17.53
CA GLY A 345 -11.21 -8.08 18.74
C GLY A 345 -9.97 -7.49 19.46
N LYS A 346 -8.80 -7.45 18.80
CA LYS A 346 -7.58 -6.86 19.37
C LYS A 346 -7.48 -5.39 19.01
N GLU A 347 -7.63 -4.52 20.01
CA GLU A 347 -7.30 -3.10 19.89
C GLU A 347 -6.85 -2.52 21.24
N PRO A 348 -6.15 -1.39 21.19
CA PRO A 348 -4.69 -1.33 21.31
C PRO A 348 -4.18 -1.65 22.72
N GLU A 349 -2.92 -2.10 22.82
CA GLU A 349 -2.18 -1.99 24.08
C GLU A 349 -2.08 -0.50 24.44
N LEU A 350 -2.91 -0.07 25.40
CA LEU A 350 -2.78 1.23 26.04
C LEU A 350 -1.39 1.31 26.71
N PRO A 351 -0.73 2.49 26.71
CA PRO A 351 0.53 2.64 27.43
C PRO A 351 0.32 2.25 28.89
N THR A 352 1.22 1.39 29.40
CA THR A 352 1.14 0.84 30.75
C THR A 352 1.03 1.97 31.76
N GLN A 353 -0.04 2.01 32.56
CA GLN A 353 -0.11 2.95 33.68
C GLN A 353 1.12 2.72 34.58
N PRO A 354 1.79 3.79 35.04
CA PRO A 354 2.85 3.64 36.03
C PRO A 354 2.28 2.95 37.27
N GLU A 355 3.05 1.97 37.76
CA GLU A 355 2.70 1.11 38.89
C GLU A 355 2.23 1.94 40.10
N PRO A 356 1.10 1.60 40.75
CA PRO A 356 0.55 2.42 41.82
C PRO A 356 1.52 2.47 43.00
N GLN A 357 1.99 3.68 43.34
CA GLN A 357 2.85 3.89 44.50
C GLN A 357 2.17 3.37 45.78
N PRO A 358 2.92 2.74 46.71
CA PRO A 358 2.34 2.19 47.93
C PRO A 358 1.81 3.29 48.85
N THR A 359 0.51 3.23 49.14
CA THR A 359 -0.16 4.13 50.09
C THR A 359 0.44 4.00 51.50
N PRO A 360 0.75 5.12 52.21
CA PRO A 360 1.28 5.05 53.57
C PRO A 360 0.31 4.40 54.56
N THR A 361 0.81 3.47 55.37
CA THR A 361 0.04 2.76 56.40
C THR A 361 -0.37 3.69 57.55
N GLN A 362 -1.62 3.60 58.01
CA GLN A 362 -2.06 4.08 59.33
C GLN A 362 -2.56 2.91 60.21
N PRO A 363 -2.43 3.01 61.55
CA PRO A 363 -2.41 1.84 62.43
C PRO A 363 -3.77 1.38 62.99
N THR A 364 -3.74 0.14 63.49
CA THR A 364 -4.81 -0.71 64.03
C THR A 364 -5.42 -0.27 65.37
N SER A 365 -6.71 -0.59 65.57
CA SER A 365 -7.33 -0.92 66.87
C SER A 365 -8.61 -1.75 66.61
N GLU A 366 -8.60 -3.08 66.75
CA GLU A 366 -8.84 -3.91 67.96
C GLU A 366 -10.32 -4.37 68.14
N PRO A 367 -10.62 -5.53 68.80
CA PRO A 367 -11.47 -6.53 68.14
C PRO A 367 -12.59 -7.23 68.96
N THR A 368 -13.49 -7.96 68.25
CA THR A 368 -14.37 -9.08 68.73
C THR A 368 -15.53 -8.71 69.71
N PRO A 369 -16.57 -9.55 69.96
CA PRO A 369 -16.67 -11.02 69.80
C PRO A 369 -17.90 -11.63 69.07
N VAL A 370 -17.86 -12.97 68.96
CA VAL A 370 -18.70 -13.92 68.18
C VAL A 370 -19.83 -14.54 69.05
N PRO A 371 -20.97 -14.94 68.45
CA PRO A 371 -21.44 -16.34 68.55
C PRO A 371 -22.17 -16.85 67.26
N THR A 372 -22.43 -18.13 66.95
CA THR A 372 -21.87 -19.48 67.26
C THR A 372 -22.47 -20.45 66.20
N GLN A 373 -21.77 -21.51 65.74
CA GLN A 373 -22.33 -22.55 64.83
C GLN A 373 -23.31 -23.51 65.54
N PRO A 374 -24.09 -24.36 64.81
CA PRO A 374 -23.63 -25.75 64.61
C PRO A 374 -24.08 -26.49 63.31
N THR A 375 -23.11 -27.17 62.69
CA THR A 375 -23.09 -28.60 62.23
C THR A 375 -24.02 -29.14 61.10
N GLU A 376 -23.41 -29.91 60.19
CA GLU A 376 -24.02 -30.80 59.16
C GLU A 376 -24.71 -32.06 59.76
N PRO A 377 -25.43 -32.87 58.95
CA PRO A 377 -24.79 -34.08 58.38
C PRO A 377 -25.26 -34.52 56.97
N VAL A 378 -24.59 -35.57 56.46
CA VAL A 378 -24.63 -36.23 55.13
C VAL A 378 -24.97 -37.74 55.35
N PRO A 379 -25.27 -38.65 54.37
CA PRO A 379 -26.00 -38.64 53.07
C PRO A 379 -27.19 -39.66 53.02
N THR A 380 -27.94 -39.76 51.89
CA THR A 380 -28.40 -41.05 51.30
C THR A 380 -28.98 -40.97 49.87
N GLU A 381 -28.74 -42.02 49.08
CA GLU A 381 -29.47 -42.52 47.89
C GLU A 381 -29.99 -43.94 48.25
N PRO A 382 -30.71 -44.73 47.41
CA PRO A 382 -31.46 -44.46 46.17
C PRO A 382 -32.90 -45.06 46.14
N THR A 383 -33.73 -44.74 45.12
CA THR A 383 -34.97 -45.50 44.81
C THR A 383 -35.27 -45.65 43.31
N GLN A 384 -35.75 -46.84 42.94
CA GLN A 384 -36.12 -47.37 41.62
C GLN A 384 -37.38 -46.71 41.00
N PRO A 385 -37.61 -46.86 39.67
CA PRO A 385 -38.79 -47.62 39.22
C PRO A 385 -38.59 -48.55 38.00
N GLU A 386 -39.57 -49.45 37.78
CA GLU A 386 -39.67 -50.53 36.77
C GLU A 386 -41.03 -50.38 35.99
N PRO A 387 -41.41 -51.22 34.99
CA PRO A 387 -40.79 -51.58 33.70
C PRO A 387 -41.69 -51.33 32.44
N LYS A 388 -41.10 -51.45 31.23
CA LYS A 388 -41.60 -51.83 29.86
C LYS A 388 -43.07 -51.49 29.41
N PRO A 389 -43.29 -51.12 28.11
CA PRO A 389 -43.27 -52.11 27.00
C PRO A 389 -42.48 -51.62 25.76
N GLU A 390 -41.62 -52.46 25.17
CA GLU A 390 -41.85 -53.23 23.92
C GLU A 390 -41.62 -52.42 22.63
N ALA A 391 -40.69 -52.90 21.79
CA ALA A 391 -40.18 -52.17 20.63
C ALA A 391 -40.83 -52.63 19.33
N THR A 392 -41.35 -51.67 18.55
CA THR A 392 -41.77 -51.87 17.16
C THR A 392 -40.66 -51.40 16.22
N PRO A 393 -40.24 -52.17 15.21
CA PRO A 393 -39.08 -51.82 14.38
C PRO A 393 -39.36 -50.64 13.44
N ILE A 394 -38.48 -49.65 13.44
CA ILE A 394 -38.43 -48.57 12.45
C ILE A 394 -37.59 -49.06 11.26
N PRO A 395 -38.06 -48.90 10.00
CA PRO A 395 -37.41 -49.52 8.84
C PRO A 395 -36.03 -48.96 8.53
N THR A 396 -35.09 -49.85 8.21
CA THR A 396 -33.76 -49.52 7.72
C THR A 396 -33.81 -48.80 6.38
N GLN A 397 -33.03 -47.73 6.28
CA GLN A 397 -32.73 -46.98 5.07
C GLN A 397 -32.25 -47.89 3.92
N PRO A 398 -32.71 -47.69 2.67
CA PRO A 398 -32.25 -48.50 1.54
C PRO A 398 -30.78 -48.20 1.20
N THR A 399 -29.99 -49.27 1.05
CA THR A 399 -28.60 -49.23 0.57
C THR A 399 -28.52 -48.57 -0.81
N PRO A 400 -27.54 -47.69 -1.09
CA PRO A 400 -27.32 -47.17 -2.43
C PRO A 400 -26.92 -48.30 -3.39
N THR A 401 -27.69 -48.46 -4.47
CA THR A 401 -27.40 -49.35 -5.60
C THR A 401 -26.04 -49.03 -6.21
N PRO A 402 -25.21 -50.02 -6.61
CA PRO A 402 -23.96 -49.75 -7.30
C PRO A 402 -24.21 -49.03 -8.64
N THR A 403 -23.51 -47.92 -8.84
CA THR A 403 -23.47 -47.15 -10.09
C THR A 403 -23.07 -48.05 -11.27
N PRO A 404 -23.73 -47.94 -12.45
CA PRO A 404 -23.34 -48.73 -13.61
C PRO A 404 -21.91 -48.40 -14.07
N THR A 405 -21.13 -49.44 -14.34
CA THR A 405 -19.80 -49.37 -14.94
C THR A 405 -19.83 -48.50 -16.22
N PRO A 406 -18.89 -47.55 -16.41
CA PRO A 406 -18.81 -46.81 -17.66
C PRO A 406 -18.48 -47.76 -18.82
N THR A 407 -19.39 -47.84 -19.78
CA THR A 407 -19.15 -48.47 -21.08
C THR A 407 -17.91 -47.85 -21.73
N ALA A 408 -16.98 -48.69 -22.19
CA ALA A 408 -15.75 -48.22 -22.83
C ALA A 408 -16.06 -47.36 -24.06
N THR A 409 -15.82 -46.05 -23.95
CA THR A 409 -15.79 -45.16 -25.10
C THR A 409 -14.58 -45.49 -25.97
N GLN A 410 -14.82 -45.50 -27.28
CA GLN A 410 -13.87 -45.74 -28.35
C GLN A 410 -12.60 -44.87 -28.19
N PRO A 411 -11.39 -45.38 -28.49
CA PRO A 411 -10.17 -44.60 -28.33
C PRO A 411 -10.18 -43.39 -29.26
N THR A 412 -10.07 -42.20 -28.66
CA THR A 412 -9.84 -40.94 -29.36
C THR A 412 -8.56 -41.06 -30.20
N PRO A 413 -8.53 -40.62 -31.47
CA PRO A 413 -7.30 -40.67 -32.27
C PRO A 413 -6.21 -39.84 -31.60
N VAL A 414 -5.05 -40.46 -31.38
CA VAL A 414 -3.85 -39.80 -30.86
C VAL A 414 -3.48 -38.66 -31.82
N PRO A 415 -3.26 -37.42 -31.35
CA PRO A 415 -2.79 -36.35 -32.21
C PRO A 415 -1.42 -36.73 -32.78
N THR A 416 -1.31 -36.79 -34.10
CA THR A 416 -0.06 -37.01 -34.83
C THR A 416 1.00 -36.02 -34.31
N PRO A 417 2.22 -36.47 -33.96
CA PRO A 417 3.25 -35.54 -33.50
C PRO A 417 3.53 -34.51 -34.59
N THR A 418 3.32 -33.24 -34.28
CA THR A 418 3.75 -32.11 -35.10
C THR A 418 5.24 -32.29 -35.40
N PRO A 419 5.69 -32.19 -36.67
CA PRO A 419 7.09 -32.42 -36.99
C PRO A 419 7.97 -31.45 -36.21
N THR A 420 8.90 -32.01 -35.42
CA THR A 420 9.97 -31.24 -34.77
C THR A 420 10.65 -30.36 -35.82
N PRO A 421 10.80 -29.04 -35.59
CA PRO A 421 11.50 -28.19 -36.54
C PRO A 421 12.92 -28.72 -36.73
N THR A 422 13.25 -29.09 -37.97
CA THR A 422 14.61 -29.44 -38.39
C THR A 422 15.57 -28.36 -37.90
N PRO A 423 16.69 -28.69 -37.25
CA PRO A 423 17.63 -27.69 -36.79
C PRO A 423 18.09 -26.84 -37.98
N THR A 424 17.78 -25.54 -37.94
CA THR A 424 18.33 -24.55 -38.86
C THR A 424 19.85 -24.72 -38.86
N PRO A 425 20.51 -24.80 -40.03
CA PRO A 425 21.95 -24.99 -40.08
C PRO A 425 22.63 -23.91 -39.26
N THR A 426 23.45 -24.33 -38.29
CA THR A 426 24.25 -23.45 -37.44
C THR A 426 24.99 -22.46 -38.33
N GLN A 427 24.64 -21.17 -38.26
CA GLN A 427 25.49 -20.15 -38.86
C GLN A 427 26.85 -20.25 -38.18
N SER A 428 27.87 -20.51 -38.98
CA SER A 428 29.27 -20.45 -38.58
C SER A 428 29.54 -19.17 -37.80
N GLU A 429 30.24 -19.29 -36.68
CA GLU A 429 30.55 -18.17 -35.78
C GLU A 429 30.94 -16.90 -36.54
N PRO A 430 30.40 -15.71 -36.17
CA PRO A 430 30.96 -14.47 -36.69
C PRO A 430 32.43 -14.41 -36.27
N LYS A 431 33.31 -14.42 -37.27
CA LYS A 431 34.77 -14.26 -37.11
C LYS A 431 35.04 -13.16 -36.07
N PRO A 432 35.88 -13.42 -35.05
CA PRO A 432 36.11 -12.44 -33.98
C PRO A 432 36.54 -11.11 -34.60
N ALA A 433 35.85 -10.04 -34.19
CA ALA A 433 36.18 -8.69 -34.58
C ALA A 433 37.64 -8.40 -34.19
N PRO A 434 38.41 -7.65 -35.01
CA PRO A 434 39.78 -7.31 -34.67
C PRO A 434 39.80 -6.60 -33.32
N THR A 435 40.62 -7.11 -32.40
CA THR A 435 40.86 -6.48 -31.09
C THR A 435 41.19 -5.00 -31.32
N PRO A 436 40.51 -4.05 -30.65
CA PRO A 436 40.85 -2.64 -30.79
C PRO A 436 42.31 -2.45 -30.36
N THR A 437 43.14 -1.98 -31.28
CA THR A 437 44.50 -1.53 -30.99
C THR A 437 44.44 -0.55 -29.81
N PRO A 438 45.29 -0.68 -28.78
CA PRO A 438 45.27 0.25 -27.66
C PRO A 438 45.47 1.68 -28.18
N THR A 439 44.46 2.52 -27.98
CA THR A 439 44.57 3.97 -28.19
C THR A 439 45.80 4.45 -27.43
N PRO A 440 46.72 5.21 -28.06
CA PRO A 440 47.92 5.67 -27.37
C PRO A 440 47.52 6.45 -26.12
N THR A 441 48.07 6.05 -24.97
CA THR A 441 47.93 6.78 -23.71
C THR A 441 48.28 8.24 -23.96
N PRO A 442 47.42 9.21 -23.58
CA PRO A 442 47.75 10.61 -23.75
C PRO A 442 49.01 10.91 -22.95
N THR A 443 50.07 11.33 -23.65
CA THR A 443 51.27 11.90 -23.02
C THR A 443 50.85 12.97 -22.02
N PRO A 444 51.40 12.99 -20.80
CA PRO A 444 51.04 14.02 -19.83
C PRO A 444 51.41 15.40 -20.38
N THR A 445 50.40 16.14 -20.82
CA THR A 445 50.54 17.55 -21.20
C THR A 445 51.06 18.30 -19.98
N GLN A 446 52.11 19.11 -20.16
CA GLN A 446 52.64 19.96 -19.10
C GLN A 446 51.54 20.78 -18.44
N PRO A 447 51.64 21.08 -17.12
CA PRO A 447 50.72 22.00 -16.48
C PRO A 447 50.74 23.33 -17.23
N LYS A 448 49.55 23.75 -17.69
CA LYS A 448 49.33 25.08 -18.24
C LYS A 448 49.80 26.12 -17.21
N PRO A 449 50.58 27.15 -17.60
CA PRO A 449 51.00 28.17 -16.65
C PRO A 449 49.78 28.78 -15.95
N GLU A 450 49.95 28.98 -14.65
CA GLU A 450 48.98 29.58 -13.74
C GLU A 450 48.53 30.95 -14.30
N PRO A 451 47.21 31.22 -14.40
CA PRO A 451 46.75 32.53 -14.85
C PRO A 451 47.19 33.60 -13.84
N GLU A 452 47.72 34.72 -14.34
CA GLU A 452 48.08 35.87 -13.49
C GLU A 452 46.89 36.29 -12.60
N PRO A 453 47.18 36.78 -11.37
CA PRO A 453 46.13 37.19 -10.45
C PRO A 453 45.30 38.33 -11.05
N THR A 454 44.01 38.06 -11.27
CA THR A 454 43.03 39.05 -11.68
C THR A 454 43.11 40.27 -10.74
N PRO A 455 43.22 41.51 -11.27
CA PRO A 455 43.31 42.69 -10.43
C PRO A 455 42.10 42.82 -9.51
N THR A 456 42.34 43.14 -8.25
CA THR A 456 41.31 43.36 -7.23
C THR A 456 40.30 44.41 -7.72
N PRO A 457 38.98 44.18 -7.58
CA PRO A 457 37.99 45.18 -7.98
C PRO A 457 38.16 46.46 -7.17
N THR A 458 38.53 47.55 -7.84
CA THR A 458 38.48 48.89 -7.25
C THR A 458 37.05 49.20 -6.84
N GLN A 459 36.84 49.67 -5.61
CA GLN A 459 35.50 50.07 -5.15
C GLN A 459 34.83 51.04 -6.13
N PRO A 460 33.55 50.84 -6.49
CA PRO A 460 32.80 51.86 -7.19
C PRO A 460 32.70 53.10 -6.30
N LYS A 461 33.01 54.26 -6.88
CA LYS A 461 32.81 55.58 -6.28
C LYS A 461 31.35 55.72 -5.85
N PRO A 462 31.04 56.28 -4.65
CA PRO A 462 29.67 56.48 -4.23
C PRO A 462 28.91 57.34 -5.24
N GLU A 463 27.78 56.82 -5.69
CA GLU A 463 26.83 57.48 -6.58
C GLU A 463 26.12 58.62 -5.80
N PRO A 464 25.89 59.80 -6.40
CA PRO A 464 25.25 60.91 -5.70
C PRO A 464 23.81 60.56 -5.31
N GLU A 465 23.46 60.95 -4.08
CA GLU A 465 22.17 60.70 -3.45
C GLU A 465 21.00 61.24 -4.32
N PRO A 466 19.96 60.43 -4.61
CA PRO A 466 18.86 60.87 -5.46
C PRO A 466 18.00 61.93 -4.76
N THR A 467 17.85 63.08 -5.42
CA THR A 467 16.97 64.17 -4.97
C THR A 467 15.55 63.65 -4.73
N PRO A 468 14.90 63.97 -3.60
CA PRO A 468 13.56 63.47 -3.29
C PRO A 468 12.53 63.99 -4.30
N THR A 469 11.95 63.06 -5.07
CA THR A 469 10.78 63.32 -5.92
C THR A 469 9.60 63.77 -5.06
N PRO A 470 8.87 64.85 -5.41
CA PRO A 470 7.78 65.35 -4.59
C PRO A 470 6.67 64.30 -4.41
N THR A 471 6.27 64.11 -3.15
CA THR A 471 5.16 63.24 -2.77
C THR A 471 3.87 63.66 -3.49
N PRO A 472 3.15 62.76 -4.18
CA PRO A 472 1.86 63.09 -4.76
C PRO A 472 0.86 63.39 -3.65
N THR A 473 0.28 64.60 -3.68
CA THR A 473 -0.85 64.99 -2.82
C THR A 473 -1.99 63.98 -3.02
N PRO A 474 -2.66 63.50 -1.94
CA PRO A 474 -3.76 62.56 -2.08
C PRO A 474 -4.95 63.23 -2.78
N THR A 475 -5.18 62.89 -4.04
CA THR A 475 -6.37 63.29 -4.77
C THR A 475 -7.59 62.61 -4.13
N GLN A 476 -8.56 63.42 -3.71
CA GLN A 476 -9.84 62.97 -3.20
C GLN A 476 -10.52 62.05 -4.23
N PRO A 477 -11.09 60.88 -3.83
CA PRO A 477 -11.80 60.02 -4.76
C PRO A 477 -13.05 60.74 -5.30
N GLU A 478 -13.19 60.78 -6.62
CA GLU A 478 -14.39 61.28 -7.27
C GLU A 478 -15.63 60.47 -6.83
N PRO A 479 -16.81 61.12 -6.72
CA PRO A 479 -18.04 60.41 -6.38
C PRO A 479 -18.38 59.40 -7.48
N LYS A 480 -18.45 58.13 -7.09
CA LYS A 480 -18.87 56.99 -7.92
C LYS A 480 -20.18 57.35 -8.68
N PRO A 481 -20.24 57.19 -10.02
CA PRO A 481 -21.47 57.40 -10.77
C PRO A 481 -22.63 56.58 -10.19
N ALA A 482 -23.79 57.20 -10.07
CA ALA A 482 -24.99 56.52 -9.62
C ALA A 482 -25.33 55.35 -10.58
N PRO A 483 -25.79 54.19 -10.08
CA PRO A 483 -26.10 53.06 -10.92
C PRO A 483 -27.24 53.42 -11.90
N THR A 484 -26.99 53.21 -13.19
CA THR A 484 -28.03 53.26 -14.22
C THR A 484 -29.15 52.28 -13.85
N PRO A 485 -30.45 52.65 -13.91
CA PRO A 485 -31.52 51.73 -13.58
C PRO A 485 -31.47 50.51 -14.51
N VAL A 486 -31.41 49.33 -13.89
CA VAL A 486 -31.54 48.05 -14.60
C VAL A 486 -32.96 48.00 -15.20
N PRO A 487 -33.13 47.69 -16.50
CA PRO A 487 -34.45 47.57 -17.08
C PRO A 487 -35.25 46.47 -16.36
N GLU A 488 -36.52 46.78 -16.08
CA GLU A 488 -37.45 45.89 -15.38
C GLU A 488 -37.56 44.54 -16.12
N PRO A 489 -37.45 43.39 -15.42
CA PRO A 489 -37.45 42.09 -16.08
C PRO A 489 -38.81 41.83 -16.73
N THR A 490 -38.80 41.56 -18.04
CA THR A 490 -39.98 41.11 -18.77
C THR A 490 -40.60 39.90 -18.06
N PRO A 491 -41.91 39.90 -17.74
CA PRO A 491 -42.51 38.82 -16.97
C PRO A 491 -42.38 37.48 -17.72
N VAL A 492 -41.66 36.54 -17.10
CA VAL A 492 -41.56 35.16 -17.57
C VAL A 492 -42.97 34.53 -17.48
N PRO A 493 -43.48 33.88 -18.53
CA PRO A 493 -44.79 33.26 -18.47
C PRO A 493 -44.86 32.20 -17.35
N LEU A 494 -45.97 32.20 -16.62
CA LEU A 494 -46.22 31.29 -15.51
C LEU A 494 -46.06 29.83 -15.97
N PRO A 495 -45.24 28.99 -15.30
CA PRO A 495 -45.10 27.59 -15.69
C PRO A 495 -46.43 26.86 -15.54
N THR A 496 -46.82 26.13 -16.58
CA THR A 496 -47.98 25.24 -16.57
C THR A 496 -47.86 24.25 -15.40
N PRO A 497 -48.90 24.07 -14.56
CA PRO A 497 -48.80 23.18 -13.41
C PRO A 497 -48.45 21.76 -13.84
N THR A 498 -47.36 21.23 -13.28
CA THR A 498 -46.93 19.84 -13.49
C THR A 498 -48.01 18.91 -12.92
N PRO A 499 -48.48 17.89 -13.66
CA PRO A 499 -49.45 16.94 -13.13
C PRO A 499 -48.89 16.21 -11.90
N LEU A 500 -49.74 15.99 -10.91
CA LEU A 500 -49.39 15.26 -9.69
C LEU A 500 -48.89 13.85 -10.05
N PRO A 501 -47.76 13.36 -9.50
CA PRO A 501 -47.23 12.06 -9.87
C PRO A 501 -48.19 10.94 -9.48
N THR A 502 -48.58 10.14 -10.47
CA THR A 502 -49.31 8.89 -10.26
C THR A 502 -48.48 7.96 -9.36
N PRO A 503 -49.05 7.32 -8.32
CA PRO A 503 -48.31 6.36 -7.51
C PRO A 503 -47.77 5.22 -8.39
N ALA A 504 -46.46 4.97 -8.31
CA ALA A 504 -45.83 3.89 -9.06
C ALA A 504 -46.30 2.51 -8.54
N PRO A 505 -46.53 1.53 -9.44
CA PRO A 505 -46.91 0.18 -9.02
C PRO A 505 -45.79 -0.51 -8.25
N SER A 506 -46.14 -1.48 -7.40
CA SER A 506 -45.18 -2.34 -6.71
C SER A 506 -44.31 -3.08 -7.74
N CYS A 507 -43.00 -3.05 -7.48
CA CYS A 507 -41.99 -3.52 -8.42
C CYS A 507 -40.98 -4.40 -7.71
N TRP A 508 -40.64 -5.52 -8.34
CA TRP A 508 -39.51 -6.35 -7.94
C TRP A 508 -38.30 -5.97 -8.78
N THR A 509 -37.24 -5.46 -8.13
CA THR A 509 -35.98 -5.10 -8.77
C THR A 509 -35.11 -6.33 -8.95
N VAL A 510 -34.81 -6.67 -10.19
CA VAL A 510 -33.85 -7.73 -10.51
C VAL A 510 -32.47 -7.11 -10.63
N ASN A 511 -31.57 -7.45 -9.70
CA ASN A 511 -30.16 -7.05 -9.78
C ASN A 511 -29.45 -7.92 -10.83
N LEU A 512 -28.94 -7.30 -11.88
CA LEU A 512 -28.26 -7.95 -13.00
C LEU A 512 -26.73 -7.76 -12.96
N GLY A 513 -26.22 -7.14 -11.89
CA GLY A 513 -24.82 -6.76 -11.75
C GLY A 513 -24.48 -5.46 -12.49
N SER A 514 -23.57 -4.69 -11.90
CA SER A 514 -23.19 -3.35 -12.37
C SER A 514 -22.68 -3.29 -13.82
N TRP A 515 -22.13 -4.39 -14.33
CA TRP A 515 -21.69 -4.49 -15.73
C TRP A 515 -22.87 -4.47 -16.72
N ILE A 516 -24.00 -5.09 -16.39
CA ILE A 516 -25.18 -5.12 -17.28
C ILE A 516 -26.01 -3.84 -17.09
N GLU A 517 -26.19 -3.41 -15.84
CA GLU A 517 -27.02 -2.24 -15.50
C GLU A 517 -26.48 -0.93 -16.08
N SER A 518 -25.17 -0.82 -16.31
CA SER A 518 -24.55 0.34 -16.97
C SER A 518 -24.89 0.47 -18.47
N TRP A 519 -25.29 -0.61 -19.14
CA TRP A 519 -25.73 -0.58 -20.55
C TRP A 519 -27.20 -0.24 -20.70
N ILE A 520 -28.04 -0.58 -19.72
CA ILE A 520 -29.51 -0.44 -19.78
C ILE A 520 -30.05 0.74 -18.97
N GLY A 521 -29.19 1.48 -18.26
CA GLY A 521 -29.54 2.73 -17.57
C GLY A 521 -30.08 2.55 -16.15
N GLY A 522 -29.85 1.40 -15.52
CA GLY A 522 -30.29 1.10 -14.15
C GLY A 522 -30.81 -0.33 -13.96
N PRO A 523 -31.22 -0.70 -12.74
CA PRO A 523 -31.78 -2.02 -12.44
C PRO A 523 -33.14 -2.23 -13.13
N VAL A 524 -33.41 -3.46 -13.56
CA VAL A 524 -34.66 -3.78 -14.28
C VAL A 524 -35.81 -3.91 -13.30
N CYS A 525 -36.87 -3.15 -13.55
CA CYS A 525 -38.13 -3.23 -12.83
C CYS A 525 -39.09 -4.21 -13.52
N VAL A 526 -39.50 -5.27 -12.81
CA VAL A 526 -40.57 -6.18 -13.26
C VAL A 526 -41.84 -5.89 -12.47
N GLN A 527 -42.95 -5.62 -13.17
CA GLN A 527 -44.25 -5.38 -12.53
C GLN A 527 -44.91 -6.68 -12.06
N GLU A 528 -45.56 -6.59 -10.90
CA GLU A 528 -46.08 -7.74 -10.15
C GLU A 528 -47.29 -8.44 -10.81
N GLU A 529 -48.06 -7.74 -11.65
CA GLU A 529 -49.33 -8.26 -12.20
C GLU A 529 -49.20 -9.23 -13.40
N SER A 530 -48.01 -9.47 -13.95
CA SER A 530 -47.86 -10.26 -15.19
C SER A 530 -47.81 -11.78 -15.02
N TRP A 531 -47.82 -12.30 -13.78
CA TRP A 531 -47.81 -13.75 -13.50
C TRP A 531 -49.20 -14.30 -13.18
N LYS A 532 -50.11 -14.27 -14.16
CA LYS A 532 -51.27 -15.17 -14.14
C LYS A 532 -50.80 -16.58 -14.50
N LYS A 533 -51.19 -17.55 -13.65
CA LYS A 533 -50.90 -18.97 -13.76
C LYS A 533 -51.10 -19.52 -15.17
N GLU A 534 -50.01 -19.88 -15.84
CA GLU A 534 -49.97 -21.01 -16.75
C GLU A 534 -48.65 -21.76 -16.48
N ALA A 535 -48.79 -22.97 -15.96
CA ALA A 535 -47.67 -23.86 -15.71
C ALA A 535 -47.30 -24.59 -17.01
N ASP A 536 -46.11 -25.20 -17.00
CA ASP A 536 -45.62 -26.15 -18.00
C ASP A 536 -45.06 -25.54 -19.31
N LEU A 537 -43.90 -24.88 -19.18
CA LEU A 537 -42.95 -24.70 -20.29
C LEU A 537 -41.58 -25.28 -19.88
N GLY A 538 -41.19 -26.36 -20.55
CA GLY A 538 -39.93 -27.05 -20.30
C GLY A 538 -38.71 -26.25 -20.75
N TRP A 539 -37.69 -26.18 -19.90
CA TRP A 539 -36.41 -25.46 -20.12
C TRP A 539 -35.65 -25.82 -21.41
N LYS A 540 -36.05 -26.89 -22.12
CA LYS A 540 -35.39 -27.37 -23.34
C LYS A 540 -35.77 -26.60 -24.61
N ASP A 541 -36.93 -25.92 -24.62
CA ASP A 541 -37.36 -25.16 -25.81
C ASP A 541 -36.84 -23.71 -25.81
N ALA A 542 -36.42 -23.18 -24.65
CA ALA A 542 -35.85 -21.84 -24.52
C ALA A 542 -34.43 -21.67 -25.10
N LEU A 543 -33.77 -22.76 -25.52
CA LEU A 543 -32.38 -22.75 -26.02
C LEU A 543 -32.24 -22.90 -27.56
N LYS A 544 -33.35 -22.93 -28.31
CA LYS A 544 -33.32 -22.92 -29.78
C LYS A 544 -33.49 -21.49 -30.32
N GLY A 545 -32.38 -20.78 -30.56
CA GLY A 545 -32.43 -19.58 -31.42
C GLY A 545 -31.27 -18.59 -31.33
N VAL A 546 -30.47 -18.59 -30.27
CA VAL A 546 -29.47 -17.53 -30.04
C VAL A 546 -28.09 -18.11 -29.71
N TRP A 547 -27.39 -18.62 -30.72
CA TRP A 547 -25.94 -18.39 -30.94
C TRP A 547 -25.49 -19.04 -32.26
N PRO A 548 -24.98 -18.24 -33.21
CA PRO A 548 -23.78 -18.63 -33.93
C PRO A 548 -22.79 -17.47 -33.99
N PHE A 549 -21.65 -17.63 -33.31
CA PHE A 549 -20.31 -17.04 -33.52
C PHE A 549 -19.45 -17.27 -32.27
#